data_AF-A0A7V9L077-F1
#
_entry.id   AF-A0A7V9L077-F1
#
_cell.length_a   1.000
_cell.length_b   1.000
_cell.length_c   1.000
_cell.angle_alpha   90.00
_cell.angle_beta   90.00
_cell.angle_gamma   90.00
#
_symmetry.space_group_name_H-M   'P 1'
#
loop_
_entity.id
_entity.type
_entity.pdbx_description
1 polymer ?
#
loop_
_entity_poly.entity_id
_entity_poly.type
_entity_poly.pdbx_seq_one_letter_code
_entity_poly.pdbx_strand_id
1 'polypeptide(L)' 'TYAVDLEQPDFPALVRAFGVPVESTTPDDLGDALDHAFSTDGPSVVHLPVELEMWSPTA' A
#
# COMPACT_ATOMS: atom_id res chain seq x y z
N THR A 1 4.16 8.34 22.44
CA THR A 1 4.36 7.48 21.25
C THR A 1 4.70 6.10 21.74
N TYR A 2 3.84 5.11 21.47
CA TYR A 2 4.17 3.71 21.74
C TYR A 2 5.22 3.26 20.70
N ALA A 3 6.16 2.38 21.07
CA ALA A 3 7.25 1.93 20.19
C ALA A 3 6.79 1.12 18.95
N VAL A 4 5.47 0.90 18.80
CA VAL A 4 4.85 0.11 17.73
C VAL A 4 4.04 0.96 16.74
N ASP A 5 3.94 2.27 16.99
CA ASP A 5 3.30 3.21 16.07
C ASP A 5 4.28 3.49 14.93
N LEU A 6 3.95 2.96 13.74
CA LEU A 6 4.71 3.23 12.53
C LEU A 6 4.01 4.39 11.84
N GLU A 7 4.69 5.54 11.76
CA GLU A 7 4.31 6.60 10.85
C GLU A 7 4.10 5.97 9.45
N GLN A 8 3.01 6.32 8.76
CA GLN A 8 2.77 5.91 7.38
C GLN A 8 3.41 6.94 6.44
N PRO A 9 4.71 6.83 6.10
CA PRO A 9 5.34 7.74 5.16
C PRO A 9 4.72 7.58 3.76
N ASP A 10 5.03 8.51 2.86
CA ASP A 10 4.70 8.40 1.45
C ASP A 10 5.48 7.24 0.79
N PHE A 11 4.98 6.02 0.99
CA PHE A 11 5.52 4.79 0.40
C PHE A 11 5.56 4.85 -1.13
N PRO A 12 4.53 5.40 -1.83
CA PRO A 12 4.63 5.60 -3.28
C PRO A 12 5.82 6.46 -3.69
N ALA A 13 6.14 7.54 -2.97
CA ALA A 13 7.32 8.36 -3.27
C ALA A 13 8.62 7.58 -3.05
N LEU A 14 8.70 6.80 -1.96
CA LEU A 14 9.85 5.94 -1.68
C LEU A 14 10.08 4.92 -2.80
N VAL A 15 9.03 4.22 -3.23
CA VAL A 15 9.14 3.18 -4.27
C VAL A 15 9.54 3.80 -5.62
N ARG A 16 8.98 4.97 -5.97
CA ARG A 16 9.41 5.73 -7.15
C ARG A 16 10.89 6.11 -7.12
N ALA A 17 11.43 6.46 -5.95
CA ALA A 17 12.86 6.77 -5.81
C ALA A 17 13.77 5.57 -6.10
N PHE A 18 13.28 4.34 -5.94
CA PHE A 18 13.98 3.11 -6.34
C PHE A 18 13.76 2.72 -7.80
N GLY A 19 13.03 3.52 -8.58
CA GLY A 19 12.75 3.27 -9.99
C GLY A 19 11.74 2.15 -10.24
N VAL A 20 10.95 1.78 -9.22
CA VAL A 20 9.92 0.75 -9.32
C VAL A 20 8.56 1.40 -9.61
N PRO A 21 7.79 0.90 -10.59
CA PRO A 21 6.40 1.28 -10.81
C PRO A 21 5.56 1.09 -9.55
N VAL A 22 4.79 2.12 -9.18
CA VAL A 22 3.88 2.07 -8.05
C VAL A 22 2.57 2.78 -8.35
N GLU A 23 1.49 2.11 -8.01
CA GLU A 23 0.13 2.63 -8.10
C GLU A 23 -0.49 2.68 -6.70
N SER A 24 -1.20 3.76 -6.37
CA SER A 24 -2.04 3.80 -5.17
C SER A 24 -3.48 3.56 -5.55
N THR A 25 -4.16 2.65 -4.85
CA THR A 25 -5.50 2.19 -5.20
C THR A 25 -6.45 2.22 -4.00
N THR A 26 -7.71 1.85 -4.22
CA THR A 26 -8.73 1.65 -3.19
C THR A 26 -9.11 0.17 -3.11
N PRO A 27 -9.84 -0.29 -2.07
CA PRO A 27 -10.32 -1.66 -2.02
C PRO A 27 -11.24 -2.03 -3.21
N ASP A 28 -12.01 -1.07 -3.72
CA ASP A 28 -12.93 -1.28 -4.84
C ASP A 28 -12.17 -1.49 -6.17
N ASP A 29 -11.05 -0.77 -6.35
CA ASP A 29 -10.25 -0.79 -7.58
C ASP A 29 -9.04 -1.74 -7.50
N LEU A 30 -8.90 -2.48 -6.39
CA LEU A 30 -7.73 -3.33 -6.14
C LEU A 30 -7.55 -4.42 -7.20
N GLY A 31 -8.66 -4.98 -7.70
CA GLY A 31 -8.62 -6.02 -8.73
C GLY A 31 -7.95 -5.50 -10.00
N ASP A 32 -8.39 -4.35 -10.50
CA ASP A 32 -7.86 -3.73 -11.72
C ASP A 32 -6.38 -3.33 -11.55
N ALA A 33 -6.01 -2.80 -10.38
CA ALA A 33 -4.63 -2.45 -10.06
C ALA A 33 -3.71 -3.68 -10.03
N LEU A 34 -4.19 -4.82 -9.53
CA LEU A 34 -3.44 -6.08 -9.54
C LEU A 34 -3.30 -6.64 -10.96
N ASP A 35 -4.36 -6.62 -11.76
CA ASP A 35 -4.31 -7.07 -13.15
C ASP A 35 -3.30 -6.24 -13.97
N HIS A 36 -3.23 -4.92 -13.73
CA HIS A 36 -2.23 -4.05 -14.33
C HIS A 36 -0.80 -4.41 -13.87
N ALA A 37 -0.61 -4.59 -12.57
CA ALA A 37 0.69 -4.94 -11.99
C ALA A 37 1.22 -6.29 -12.52
N PHE A 38 0.36 -7.30 -12.66
CA PHE A 38 0.72 -8.62 -13.21
C PHE A 38 1.01 -8.59 -14.71
N SER A 39 0.40 -7.67 -15.44
CA SER A 39 0.66 -7.47 -16.87
C SER A 39 1.93 -6.65 -17.15
N THR A 40 2.51 -6.02 -16.13
CA THR A 40 3.72 -5.21 -16.25
C THR A 40 4.96 -6.07 -16.09
N ASP A 41 5.88 -5.99 -17.06
CA ASP A 41 7.16 -6.70 -16.98
C ASP A 41 8.04 -6.13 -15.85
N GLY A 42 8.45 -7.01 -14.94
CA GLY A 42 9.38 -6.68 -13.86
C GLY A 42 8.70 -6.40 -12.51
N PRO A 43 9.40 -5.77 -11.57
CA PRO A 43 8.86 -5.50 -10.25
C PRO A 43 7.78 -4.39 -10.31
N SER A 44 6.68 -4.61 -9.60
CA SER A 44 5.58 -3.65 -9.46
C SER A 44 5.14 -3.57 -8.00
N VAL A 45 4.66 -2.40 -7.56
CA VAL A 45 4.08 -2.22 -6.22
C VAL A 45 2.67 -1.66 -6.34
N VAL A 46 1.73 -2.29 -5.65
CA VAL A 46 0.37 -1.75 -5.45
C VAL A 46 0.27 -1.29 -4.00
N HIS A 47 0.07 0.00 -3.79
CA HIS A 47 -0.09 0.63 -2.49
C HIS A 47 -1.58 0.78 -2.17
N LEU A 48 -2.06 0.02 -1.19
CA LEU A 48 -3.41 0.14 -0.67
C LEU A 48 -3.35 0.85 0.68
N PRO A 49 -3.62 2.17 0.75
CA PRO A 49 -3.70 2.88 2.01
C PRO A 49 -4.90 2.36 2.81
N VAL A 50 -4.63 1.95 4.04
CA VAL A 50 -5.68 1.53 4.99
C VAL A 50 -5.47 2.21 6.33
N GLU A 51 -6.57 2.69 6.92
CA GLU A 51 -6.63 3.08 8.31
C GLU A 51 -7.00 1.82 9.11
N LEU A 52 -6.04 1.32 9.91
CA LEU A 52 -6.29 0.17 10.77
C LEU A 52 -6.92 0.66 12.07
N GLU A 53 -8.19 0.35 12.30
CA GLU A 53 -8.74 0.46 13.65
C GLU A 53 -8.09 -0.60 14.53
N MET A 54 -7.52 -0.18 15.66
CA MET A 54 -7.01 -1.13 16.64
C MET A 54 -8.17 -2.00 17.13
N TRP A 55 -7.95 -3.30 17.12
CA TRP A 55 -8.88 -4.27 17.69
C TRP A 55 -9.22 -3.87 19.14
N SER A 56 -10.51 -3.62 19.41
CA SER A 56 -11.02 -3.38 20.76
C SER A 56 -11.43 -4.71 21.41
N PRO A 57 -10.97 -5.03 22.64
CA PRO A 57 -11.43 -6.24 23.32
C PRO A 57 -12.94 -6.19 23.54
N THR A 58 -13.65 -7.24 23.14
CA THR A 58 -15.06 -7.41 23.49
C THR A 58 -15.17 -7.56 24.99
N ALA A 59 -15.93 -6.68 25.65
CA ALA A 59 -16.24 -6.75 27.07
C ALA A 59 -17.15 -7.95 27.41
#